data_AF-F9PA81-F1
#
_entry.id   AF-F9PA81-F1
#
_cell.length_a   1.000
_cell.length_b   1.000
_cell.length_c   1.000
_cell.angle_alpha   90.00
_cell.angle_beta   90.00
_cell.angle_gamma   90.00
#
_symmetry.space_group_name_H-M   'P 1'
#
loop_
_entity.id
_entity.type
_entity.pdbx_description
1 polymer ?
#
loop_
_entity_poly.entity_id
_entity_poly.type
_entity_poly.pdbx_seq_one_letter_code
_entity_poly.pdbx_strand_id
1 'polypeptide(L)'
;MLVGKMKEVTFDVYHSAIPFSKFSTEQYHTGKSYFTKEEDKKCADGINGLNTLITEEVCKDKFNDKGTKLYNSDLFLISIRLAKRGSVDVKYITTDGKILENVTDVVKDELVGKDYITVQKSFNGYVFEKMDTNSAPTTGKVKEEKQHVIYVYREHIPGFPPPPSTPPTKVKFSKKALTENGEELKGATIRLTKEDGSLVKEWVTDGTVKEFELKDGKYTFTEISAPAKYQVATAITFEVKNGKAIVKGIEVTGNTIVMVDKLKELPPPPSTPPTKVKFLRKH
;
A
#
# COMPACT_ATOMS: atom_id res chain seq x y z
N MET A 1 20.02 -7.42 3.92
CA MET A 1 18.64 -7.93 3.73
C MET A 1 18.71 -8.98 2.62
N LEU A 2 18.54 -10.26 2.94
CA LEU A 2 18.44 -11.31 1.91
C LEU A 2 17.07 -11.22 1.25
N VAL A 3 17.03 -11.10 -0.08
CA VAL A 3 15.78 -11.06 -0.88
C VAL A 3 15.89 -12.12 -1.96
N GLY A 4 15.07 -13.17 -1.90
CA GLY A 4 15.05 -14.25 -2.89
C GLY A 4 14.53 -15.59 -2.36
N LYS A 5 14.37 -16.58 -3.25
CA LYS A 5 14.11 -17.98 -2.87
C LYS A 5 15.42 -18.67 -2.56
N MET A 6 15.52 -19.29 -1.39
CA MET A 6 16.71 -20.05 -0.97
C MET A 6 16.30 -21.42 -0.44
N LYS A 7 17.06 -22.46 -0.82
CA LYS A 7 16.84 -23.84 -0.37
C LYS A 7 17.44 -24.08 1.01
N GLU A 8 18.43 -23.27 1.40
CA GLU A 8 19.18 -23.41 2.64
C GLU A 8 19.60 -22.01 3.11
N VAL A 9 19.54 -21.78 4.43
CA VAL A 9 20.10 -20.60 5.08
C VAL A 9 21.08 -21.11 6.13
N THR A 10 22.36 -20.80 5.96
CA THR A 10 23.41 -21.10 6.94
C THR A 10 23.76 -19.82 7.69
N PHE A 11 23.84 -19.89 9.02
CA PHE A 11 24.27 -18.78 9.87
C PHE A 11 25.50 -19.20 10.64
N ASP A 12 26.56 -18.40 10.58
CA ASP A 12 27.65 -18.49 11.53
C ASP A 12 27.27 -17.67 12.76
N VAL A 13 27.00 -18.36 13.87
CA VAL A 13 26.64 -17.73 15.14
C VAL A 13 27.88 -17.68 16.01
N TYR A 14 28.41 -16.47 16.22
CA TYR A 14 29.49 -16.23 17.17
C TYR A 14 28.90 -15.67 18.45
N HIS A 15 29.11 -16.36 19.56
CA HIS A 15 28.86 -15.83 20.89
C HIS A 15 30.19 -15.68 21.63
N SER A 16 30.35 -14.57 22.34
CA SER A 16 31.50 -14.36 23.23
C SER A 16 30.94 -14.06 24.62
N ALA A 17 30.82 -15.09 25.45
CA ALA A 17 30.60 -14.90 26.87
C ALA A 17 31.95 -14.61 27.53
N ILE A 18 32.04 -13.56 28.34
CA ILE A 18 33.13 -13.47 29.32
C ILE A 18 32.64 -14.29 30.50
N PRO A 19 33.16 -15.50 30.74
CA PRO A 19 32.77 -16.25 31.92
C PRO A 19 33.16 -15.44 33.15
N PHE A 20 32.26 -15.40 34.16
CA PHE A 20 32.49 -14.69 35.42
C PHE A 20 33.79 -15.14 36.12
N SER A 21 34.33 -16.31 35.73
CA SER A 21 35.63 -16.83 36.15
C SER A 21 36.85 -16.01 35.69
N LYS A 22 36.68 -14.94 34.90
CA LYS A 22 37.74 -13.96 34.63
C LYS A 22 37.86 -12.84 35.68
N PHE A 23 36.91 -12.74 36.62
CA PHE A 23 37.00 -11.81 37.75
C PHE A 23 37.89 -12.42 38.84
N SER A 24 38.81 -11.64 39.42
CA SER A 24 39.73 -12.21 40.42
C SER A 24 38.98 -12.56 41.72
N THR A 25 39.34 -13.69 42.31
CA THR A 25 38.84 -14.13 43.61
C THR A 25 39.01 -13.07 44.70
N GLU A 26 40.09 -12.30 44.65
CA GLU A 26 40.38 -11.25 45.63
C GLU A 26 39.44 -10.04 45.48
N GLN A 27 39.13 -9.62 44.26
CA GLN A 27 38.32 -8.42 44.02
C GLN A 27 36.81 -8.70 44.11
N TYR A 28 36.37 -9.94 43.81
CA TYR A 28 34.95 -10.28 43.67
C TYR A 28 34.48 -11.47 44.53
N HIS A 29 35.34 -11.99 45.42
CA HIS A 29 35.04 -13.04 46.41
C HIS A 29 34.46 -14.35 45.82
N THR A 30 34.98 -14.80 44.68
CA THR A 30 34.60 -16.08 44.04
C THR A 30 35.32 -17.29 44.67
N GLY A 31 34.75 -18.51 44.62
CA GLY A 31 35.29 -19.69 45.32
C GLY A 31 35.30 -20.99 44.48
N LYS A 32 36.27 -21.90 44.73
CA LYS A 32 36.65 -23.05 43.88
C LYS A 32 35.59 -24.15 43.59
N SER A 33 34.38 -24.07 44.12
CA SER A 33 33.36 -25.12 43.99
C SER A 33 32.50 -24.92 42.73
N TYR A 34 32.05 -25.98 42.05
CA TYR A 34 31.16 -25.87 40.88
C TYR A 34 29.73 -25.47 41.26
N PHE A 35 29.30 -25.89 42.46
CA PHE A 35 28.00 -25.57 43.06
C PHE A 35 28.20 -25.30 44.55
N THR A 36 27.45 -24.37 45.12
CA THR A 36 27.38 -24.16 46.57
C THR A 36 26.36 -25.07 47.21
N LYS A 37 26.68 -25.62 48.39
CA LYS A 37 25.66 -26.14 49.31
C LYS A 37 25.07 -24.96 50.07
N GLU A 38 23.79 -25.06 50.35
CA GLU A 38 22.98 -23.98 50.94
C GLU A 38 23.52 -23.43 52.27
N GLU A 39 24.15 -24.29 53.06
CA GLU A 39 24.71 -23.95 54.37
C GLU A 39 26.03 -23.16 54.26
N ASP A 40 26.69 -23.19 53.11
CA ASP A 40 27.94 -22.48 52.81
C ASP A 40 27.66 -21.29 51.87
N LYS A 41 27.49 -20.09 52.46
CA LYS A 41 27.28 -18.80 51.74
C LYS A 41 28.47 -18.31 50.90
N LYS A 42 29.39 -19.18 50.46
CA LYS A 42 30.58 -18.81 49.68
C LYS A 42 30.31 -19.00 48.19
N CYS A 43 30.11 -17.93 47.43
CA CYS A 43 29.88 -17.93 45.98
C CYS A 43 30.78 -18.94 45.24
N ALA A 44 30.21 -20.02 44.69
CA ALA A 44 30.91 -21.04 43.91
C ALA A 44 31.22 -20.57 42.46
N ASP A 45 32.40 -20.92 41.92
CA ASP A 45 32.99 -20.47 40.64
C ASP A 45 33.62 -21.58 39.75
N GLY A 46 33.39 -22.85 40.04
CA GLY A 46 33.83 -23.96 39.20
C GLY A 46 32.97 -24.09 37.94
N ILE A 47 33.40 -23.47 36.85
CA ILE A 47 33.08 -23.75 35.43
C ILE A 47 31.66 -24.29 35.13
N ASN A 48 30.75 -23.39 34.77
CA ASN A 48 30.27 -23.26 33.39
C ASN A 48 29.73 -21.84 33.22
N GLY A 49 30.00 -21.24 32.06
CA GLY A 49 29.77 -19.82 31.83
C GLY A 49 28.31 -19.44 31.74
N LEU A 50 27.59 -19.39 32.87
CA LEU A 50 26.34 -18.67 32.98
C LEU A 50 25.87 -18.49 34.43
N ASN A 51 25.56 -17.24 34.80
CA ASN A 51 24.58 -16.90 35.82
C ASN A 51 24.33 -15.38 35.74
N THR A 52 23.33 -14.96 34.97
CA THR A 52 22.65 -13.71 35.30
C THR A 52 21.50 -14.06 36.25
N LEU A 53 21.68 -13.81 37.54
CA LEU A 53 20.55 -13.69 38.45
C LEU A 53 19.81 -12.39 38.12
N ILE A 54 18.55 -12.51 37.70
CA ILE A 54 17.60 -11.41 37.63
C ILE A 54 17.21 -11.12 39.08
N THR A 55 17.95 -10.23 39.75
CA THR A 55 17.55 -9.32 40.84
C THR A 55 18.79 -8.91 41.62
N GLU A 56 18.94 -7.62 41.89
CA GLU A 56 20.05 -6.97 42.61
C GLU A 56 20.21 -7.38 44.09
N GLU A 57 19.71 -8.53 44.55
CA GLU A 57 19.89 -8.98 45.94
C GLU A 57 20.50 -10.37 46.05
N VAL A 58 21.56 -10.43 46.86
CA VAL A 58 22.39 -11.60 47.15
C VAL A 58 21.59 -12.64 47.95
N CYS A 59 21.55 -13.87 47.41
CA CYS A 59 21.19 -15.17 48.01
C CYS A 59 20.34 -15.17 49.28
N LYS A 60 19.04 -15.48 49.13
CA LYS A 60 18.28 -16.24 50.12
C LYS A 60 17.38 -17.30 49.48
N ASP A 61 17.68 -18.54 49.87
CA ASP A 61 16.82 -19.71 50.02
C ASP A 61 16.57 -20.66 48.83
N LYS A 62 17.07 -21.89 49.03
CA LYS A 62 16.65 -23.23 48.55
C LYS A 62 15.94 -23.37 47.22
N PHE A 63 16.51 -24.19 46.32
CA PHE A 63 15.74 -25.30 45.71
C PHE A 63 16.62 -26.54 45.45
N ASN A 64 16.58 -27.48 46.40
CA ASN A 64 16.44 -28.90 46.05
C ASN A 64 15.44 -29.49 47.05
N ASP A 65 14.20 -29.68 46.62
CA ASP A 65 13.30 -30.59 47.32
C ASP A 65 13.28 -31.89 46.53
N LYS A 66 13.08 -33.02 47.21
CA LYS A 66 13.10 -34.38 46.64
C LYS A 66 11.98 -34.58 45.59
N GLY A 67 12.14 -33.98 44.41
CA GLY A 67 11.13 -33.82 43.37
C GLY A 67 11.30 -32.60 42.45
N THR A 68 12.34 -31.77 42.60
CA THR A 68 12.49 -30.51 41.84
C THR A 68 13.21 -30.66 40.50
N LYS A 69 12.53 -30.23 39.43
CA LYS A 69 13.07 -30.08 38.07
C LYS A 69 14.16 -28.99 38.05
N LEU A 70 15.39 -29.39 37.79
CA LEU A 70 16.50 -28.48 37.45
C LEU A 70 16.25 -27.92 36.04
N TYR A 71 16.24 -26.60 35.88
CA TYR A 71 16.18 -25.96 34.56
C TYR A 71 17.47 -25.19 34.31
N ASN A 72 18.11 -25.52 33.19
CA ASN A 72 19.15 -24.69 32.59
C ASN A 72 18.46 -23.52 31.86
N SER A 73 18.69 -22.28 32.31
CA SER A 73 18.07 -21.06 31.73
C SER A 73 18.88 -20.45 30.59
N ASP A 74 19.93 -21.14 30.12
CA ASP A 74 20.81 -20.73 29.02
C ASP A 74 20.16 -20.97 27.65
N LEU A 75 18.96 -20.44 27.45
CA LEU A 75 18.27 -20.53 26.17
C LEU A 75 18.74 -19.38 25.30
N PHE A 76 19.87 -19.58 24.63
CA PHE A 76 20.17 -18.81 23.43
C PHE A 76 19.12 -19.16 22.36
N LEU A 77 18.05 -18.37 22.32
CA LEU A 77 16.91 -18.57 21.43
C LEU A 77 17.06 -17.70 20.19
N ILE A 78 17.44 -18.30 19.07
CA ILE A 78 17.27 -17.66 17.76
C ILE A 78 15.85 -17.94 17.29
N SER A 79 15.01 -16.89 17.21
CA SER A 79 13.70 -16.95 16.56
C SER A 79 13.79 -16.32 15.17
N ILE A 80 13.83 -17.16 14.14
CA ILE A 80 13.68 -16.71 12.75
C ILE A 80 12.20 -16.74 12.42
N ARG A 81 11.60 -15.56 12.20
CA ARG A 81 10.23 -15.45 11.67
C ARG A 81 10.31 -15.11 10.19
N LEU A 82 9.97 -16.07 9.35
CA LEU A 82 9.74 -15.78 7.95
C LEU A 82 8.42 -15.03 7.82
N ALA A 83 8.45 -13.94 7.06
CA ALA A 83 7.24 -13.22 6.75
C ALA A 83 6.31 -14.14 5.95
N LYS A 84 5.06 -14.28 6.39
CA LYS A 84 4.06 -15.04 5.66
C LYS A 84 3.78 -14.34 4.34
N ARG A 85 3.78 -15.11 3.25
CA ARG A 85 3.54 -14.60 1.89
C ARG A 85 2.37 -15.33 1.26
N GLY A 86 1.71 -14.66 0.33
CA GLY A 86 0.52 -15.15 -0.35
C GLY A 86 0.46 -14.65 -1.79
N SER A 87 -0.46 -15.23 -2.57
CA SER A 87 -0.71 -14.84 -3.96
C SER A 87 -2.21 -14.79 -4.24
N VAL A 88 -2.59 -13.92 -5.16
CA VAL A 88 -3.96 -13.77 -5.64
C VAL A 88 -3.93 -13.85 -7.15
N ASP A 89 -4.69 -14.77 -7.73
CA ASP A 89 -4.94 -14.79 -9.16
C ASP A 89 -6.39 -14.42 -9.48
N VAL A 90 -6.61 -14.01 -10.74
CA VAL A 90 -7.94 -13.74 -11.27
C VAL A 90 -8.25 -14.67 -12.44
N LYS A 91 -9.46 -15.22 -12.45
CA LYS A 91 -9.98 -16.11 -13.48
C LYS A 91 -11.26 -15.54 -14.06
N TYR A 92 -11.39 -15.62 -15.38
CA TYR A 92 -12.60 -15.30 -16.11
C TYR A 92 -13.07 -16.58 -16.79
N ILE A 93 -14.16 -17.16 -16.29
CA ILE A 93 -14.66 -18.45 -16.76
C ILE A 93 -16.11 -18.33 -17.22
N THR A 94 -16.55 -19.25 -18.07
CA THR A 94 -17.96 -19.42 -18.40
C THR A 94 -18.68 -20.28 -17.35
N THR A 95 -20.01 -20.38 -17.42
CA THR A 95 -20.83 -21.23 -16.54
C THR A 95 -20.51 -22.71 -16.61
N ASP A 96 -19.99 -23.19 -17.74
CA ASP A 96 -19.48 -24.55 -17.97
C ASP A 96 -17.98 -24.69 -17.63
N GLY A 97 -17.34 -23.63 -17.13
CA GLY A 97 -15.97 -23.67 -16.61
C GLY A 97 -14.87 -23.41 -17.64
N LYS A 98 -15.21 -23.08 -18.90
CA LYS A 98 -14.23 -22.70 -19.92
C LYS A 98 -13.57 -21.37 -19.55
N ILE A 99 -12.23 -21.34 -19.62
CA ILE A 99 -11.44 -20.14 -19.35
C ILE A 99 -11.51 -19.21 -20.58
N LEU A 100 -11.93 -17.95 -20.36
CA LEU A 100 -12.06 -16.93 -21.41
C LEU A 100 -10.74 -16.20 -21.71
N GLU A 101 -9.83 -16.16 -20.73
CA GLU A 101 -8.52 -15.51 -20.83
C GLU A 101 -7.53 -16.22 -19.91
N ASN A 102 -6.25 -16.27 -20.30
CA ASN A 102 -5.20 -16.86 -19.48
C ASN A 102 -5.19 -16.27 -18.06
N VAL A 103 -5.03 -17.16 -17.06
CA VAL A 103 -5.01 -16.79 -15.65
C VAL A 103 -3.78 -15.91 -15.37
N THR A 104 -4.02 -14.75 -14.78
CA THR A 104 -2.97 -13.81 -14.38
C THR A 104 -2.89 -13.68 -12.86
N ASP A 105 -1.67 -13.74 -12.32
CA ASP A 105 -1.41 -13.39 -10.93
C ASP A 105 -1.62 -11.87 -10.75
N VAL A 106 -2.61 -11.47 -9.96
CA VAL A 106 -2.85 -10.07 -9.56
C VAL A 106 -1.81 -9.64 -8.54
N VAL A 107 -1.45 -10.58 -7.65
CA VAL A 107 -0.43 -10.44 -6.64
C VAL A 107 0.35 -11.74 -6.56
N LYS A 108 1.69 -11.67 -6.60
CA LYS A 108 2.55 -12.85 -6.60
C LYS A 108 3.58 -12.80 -5.49
N ASP A 109 3.53 -13.79 -4.61
CA ASP A 109 4.48 -13.98 -3.50
C ASP A 109 4.72 -12.70 -2.68
N GLU A 110 3.63 -12.06 -2.25
CA GLU A 110 3.66 -10.80 -1.50
C GLU A 110 3.34 -11.01 -0.03
N LEU A 111 3.70 -10.05 0.82
CA LEU A 111 3.41 -10.11 2.25
C LEU A 111 1.90 -10.24 2.52
N VAL A 112 1.54 -11.16 3.42
CA VAL A 112 0.18 -11.27 3.94
C VAL A 112 -0.27 -9.93 4.53
N GLY A 113 -1.52 -9.55 4.24
CA GLY A 113 -2.11 -8.28 4.68
C GLY A 113 -2.07 -7.16 3.63
N LYS A 114 -1.27 -7.29 2.57
CA LYS A 114 -1.26 -6.35 1.43
C LYS A 114 -2.64 -6.32 0.77
N ASP A 115 -3.11 -5.13 0.41
CA ASP A 115 -4.39 -4.99 -0.29
C ASP A 115 -4.27 -5.46 -1.74
N TYR A 116 -5.33 -6.08 -2.24
CA TYR A 116 -5.49 -6.40 -3.66
C TYR A 116 -6.85 -5.91 -4.16
N ILE A 117 -6.89 -5.65 -5.46
CA ILE A 117 -8.09 -5.32 -6.21
C ILE A 117 -8.07 -6.09 -7.53
N THR A 118 -9.23 -6.58 -7.95
CA THR A 118 -9.44 -7.22 -9.24
C THR A 118 -10.56 -6.49 -9.98
N VAL A 119 -10.50 -6.51 -11.30
CA VAL A 119 -11.45 -5.79 -12.15
C VAL A 119 -12.20 -6.78 -13.03
N GLN A 120 -13.52 -6.66 -13.06
CA GLN A 120 -14.37 -7.39 -14.02
C GLN A 120 -14.07 -6.91 -15.44
N LYS A 121 -13.97 -7.85 -16.40
CA LYS A 121 -13.72 -7.54 -17.81
C LYS A 121 -14.99 -7.67 -18.65
N SER A 122 -14.93 -7.17 -19.87
CA SER A 122 -15.94 -7.40 -20.91
C SER A 122 -15.35 -8.34 -21.95
N PHE A 123 -16.09 -9.39 -22.29
CA PHE A 123 -15.71 -10.37 -23.31
C PHE A 123 -16.74 -10.34 -24.44
N ASN A 124 -16.27 -10.31 -25.70
CA ASN A 124 -17.18 -10.29 -26.83
C ASN A 124 -17.99 -11.60 -26.88
N GLY A 125 -19.31 -11.50 -27.05
CA GLY A 125 -20.21 -12.65 -27.05
C GLY A 125 -20.56 -13.21 -25.66
N TYR A 126 -20.10 -12.58 -24.57
CA TYR A 126 -20.38 -13.03 -23.20
C TYR A 126 -20.89 -11.89 -22.33
N VAL A 127 -21.73 -12.22 -21.35
CA VAL A 127 -22.18 -11.32 -20.29
C VAL A 127 -21.74 -11.87 -18.94
N PHE A 128 -21.23 -11.00 -18.06
CA PHE A 128 -20.95 -11.38 -16.67
C PHE A 128 -22.23 -11.89 -16.04
N GLU A 129 -22.16 -13.00 -15.31
CA GLU A 129 -23.31 -13.59 -14.62
C GLU A 129 -23.22 -13.36 -13.11
N LYS A 130 -22.12 -13.79 -12.50
CA LYS A 130 -21.90 -13.72 -11.05
C LYS A 130 -20.44 -13.99 -10.70
N MET A 131 -20.09 -13.78 -9.44
CA MET A 131 -18.87 -14.37 -8.87
C MET A 131 -19.09 -15.86 -8.61
N ASP A 132 -18.05 -16.67 -8.76
CA ASP A 132 -18.11 -18.08 -8.37
C ASP A 132 -18.34 -18.20 -6.85
N THR A 133 -19.08 -19.23 -6.41
CA THR A 133 -19.37 -19.46 -4.99
C THR A 133 -18.12 -19.70 -4.15
N ASN A 134 -17.06 -20.21 -4.77
CA ASN A 134 -15.76 -20.44 -4.13
C ASN A 134 -14.76 -19.31 -4.39
N SER A 135 -15.20 -18.20 -5.02
CA SER A 135 -14.35 -17.05 -5.30
C SER A 135 -13.96 -16.34 -4.00
N ALA A 136 -12.70 -15.91 -3.93
CA ALA A 136 -12.31 -14.84 -3.03
C ALA A 136 -13.02 -13.52 -3.40
N PRO A 137 -13.17 -12.57 -2.45
CA PRO A 137 -13.73 -11.24 -2.74
C PRO A 137 -12.96 -10.49 -3.82
N THR A 138 -13.62 -9.59 -4.55
CA THR A 138 -12.96 -8.82 -5.64
C THR A 138 -11.95 -7.79 -5.15
N THR A 139 -12.04 -7.42 -3.87
CA THR A 139 -11.07 -6.61 -3.13
C THR A 139 -10.85 -7.22 -1.75
N GLY A 140 -9.62 -7.18 -1.25
CA GLY A 140 -9.35 -7.65 0.10
C GLY A 140 -7.88 -7.60 0.44
N LYS A 141 -7.50 -8.37 1.47
CA LYS A 141 -6.11 -8.53 1.89
C LYS A 141 -5.59 -9.90 1.49
N VAL A 142 -4.32 -9.95 1.07
CA VAL A 142 -3.59 -11.18 0.74
C VAL A 142 -3.55 -12.07 1.99
N LYS A 143 -3.94 -13.34 1.82
CA LYS A 143 -3.85 -14.40 2.83
C LYS A 143 -2.71 -15.36 2.49
N GLU A 144 -2.31 -16.18 3.45
CA GLU A 144 -1.24 -17.18 3.29
C GLU A 144 -1.60 -18.23 2.23
N GLU A 145 -2.88 -18.59 2.15
CA GLU A 145 -3.41 -19.46 1.11
C GLU A 145 -3.54 -18.72 -0.23
N LYS A 146 -3.29 -19.43 -1.33
CA LYS A 146 -3.48 -18.86 -2.67
C LYS A 146 -4.97 -18.56 -2.88
N GLN A 147 -5.28 -17.29 -3.14
CA GLN A 147 -6.65 -16.82 -3.38
C GLN A 147 -6.95 -16.80 -4.88
N HIS A 148 -8.15 -17.22 -5.22
CA HIS A 148 -8.68 -17.19 -6.58
C HIS A 148 -9.89 -16.25 -6.64
N VAL A 149 -9.80 -15.16 -7.39
CA VAL A 149 -10.97 -14.34 -7.70
C VAL A 149 -11.54 -14.78 -9.04
N ILE A 150 -12.79 -15.23 -9.07
CA ILE A 150 -13.37 -15.94 -10.22
C ILE A 150 -14.64 -15.23 -10.66
N TYR A 151 -14.56 -14.58 -11.82
CA TYR A 151 -15.71 -13.98 -12.50
C TYR A 151 -16.32 -15.02 -13.46
N VAL A 152 -17.61 -15.30 -13.30
CA VAL A 152 -18.35 -16.26 -14.14
C VAL A 152 -19.19 -15.49 -15.17
N TYR A 153 -19.14 -15.95 -16.43
CA TYR A 153 -19.83 -15.38 -17.57
C TYR A 153 -20.73 -16.42 -18.22
N ARG A 154 -21.74 -15.96 -18.96
CA ARG A 154 -22.54 -16.80 -19.85
C ARG A 154 -22.54 -16.23 -21.24
N GLU A 155 -22.78 -17.07 -22.23
CA GLU A 155 -22.95 -16.63 -23.61
C GLU A 155 -24.08 -15.60 -23.70
N HIS A 156 -23.84 -14.55 -24.49
CA HIS A 156 -24.84 -13.55 -24.76
C HIS A 156 -25.86 -14.14 -25.74
N ILE A 157 -27.08 -14.39 -25.24
CA ILE A 157 -28.21 -14.82 -26.05
C ILE A 157 -29.02 -13.58 -26.45
N PRO A 158 -29.10 -13.23 -27.75
CA PRO A 158 -29.94 -12.12 -28.20
C PRO A 158 -31.39 -12.32 -27.72
N GLY A 159 -31.91 -11.36 -26.96
CA GLY A 159 -33.26 -11.40 -26.39
C GLY A 159 -33.35 -11.87 -24.93
N PHE A 160 -32.26 -12.39 -24.32
CA PHE A 160 -32.22 -12.60 -22.87
C PHE A 160 -31.61 -11.37 -22.18
N PRO A 161 -32.26 -10.79 -21.15
CA PRO A 161 -31.74 -9.60 -20.49
C PRO A 161 -30.39 -9.91 -19.83
N PRO A 162 -29.35 -9.07 -20.02
CA PRO A 162 -28.14 -9.21 -19.22
C PRO A 162 -28.52 -9.17 -17.73
N PRO A 163 -27.81 -9.91 -16.86
CA PRO A 163 -28.05 -9.79 -15.43
C PRO A 163 -27.80 -8.33 -15.03
N PRO A 164 -28.38 -7.85 -13.91
CA PRO A 164 -28.35 -6.44 -13.56
C PRO A 164 -26.90 -5.98 -13.42
N SER A 165 -26.38 -5.31 -14.45
CA SER A 165 -25.18 -4.48 -14.32
C SER A 165 -25.54 -3.35 -13.39
N THR A 166 -24.61 -2.91 -12.53
CA THR A 166 -24.78 -1.62 -11.87
C THR A 166 -25.08 -0.58 -12.95
N PRO A 167 -26.21 0.15 -12.84
CA PRO A 167 -26.53 1.15 -13.84
C PRO A 167 -25.39 2.16 -13.90
N PRO A 168 -25.04 2.65 -15.09
CA PRO A 168 -23.95 3.59 -15.20
C PRO A 168 -24.24 4.83 -14.36
N THR A 169 -23.21 5.35 -13.72
CA THR A 169 -23.30 6.55 -12.89
C THR A 169 -23.20 7.77 -13.78
N LYS A 170 -24.17 8.68 -13.67
CA LYS A 170 -24.08 10.01 -14.27
C LYS A 170 -23.04 10.85 -13.53
N VAL A 171 -21.97 11.22 -14.21
CA VAL A 171 -20.87 12.05 -13.70
C VAL A 171 -20.84 13.36 -14.46
N LYS A 172 -20.68 14.47 -13.74
CA LYS A 172 -20.61 15.82 -14.29
C LYS A 172 -19.17 16.31 -14.32
N PHE A 173 -18.81 17.04 -15.37
CA PHE A 173 -17.48 17.58 -15.60
C PHE A 173 -17.59 19.08 -15.79
N SER A 174 -16.98 19.83 -14.89
CA SER A 174 -16.95 21.29 -14.87
C SER A 174 -15.51 21.76 -15.05
N LYS A 175 -15.31 22.71 -15.95
CA LYS A 175 -14.00 23.30 -16.22
C LYS A 175 -14.09 24.76 -15.88
N LYS A 176 -13.35 25.19 -14.87
CA LYS A 176 -13.45 26.55 -14.34
C LYS A 176 -12.14 27.31 -14.46
N ALA A 177 -12.24 28.62 -14.52
CA ALA A 177 -11.08 29.49 -14.29
C ALA A 177 -10.89 29.76 -12.79
N LEU A 178 -9.64 29.88 -12.34
CA LEU A 178 -9.30 30.38 -11.00
C LEU A 178 -9.51 31.89 -10.96
N THR A 179 -10.78 32.31 -10.98
CA THR A 179 -11.23 33.69 -10.74
C THR A 179 -12.00 33.73 -9.42
N GLU A 180 -12.26 34.92 -8.88
CA GLU A 180 -13.04 35.08 -7.64
C GLU A 180 -14.42 34.41 -7.71
N ASN A 181 -15.01 34.32 -8.90
CA ASN A 181 -16.36 33.79 -9.11
C ASN A 181 -16.39 32.34 -9.65
N GLY A 182 -15.24 31.76 -10.02
CA GLY A 182 -15.15 30.38 -10.51
C GLY A 182 -16.01 30.09 -11.74
N GLU A 183 -15.95 30.96 -12.74
CA GLU A 183 -16.73 30.87 -13.98
C GLU A 183 -16.34 29.64 -14.83
N GLU A 184 -17.33 29.07 -15.53
CA GLU A 184 -17.07 28.00 -16.50
C GLU A 184 -16.23 28.52 -17.67
N LEU A 185 -15.24 27.72 -18.05
CA LEU A 185 -14.20 28.08 -18.99
C LEU A 185 -14.46 27.42 -20.34
N LYS A 186 -14.64 28.23 -21.38
CA LYS A 186 -14.77 27.81 -22.78
C LYS A 186 -13.40 27.71 -23.47
N GLY A 187 -13.27 26.74 -24.39
CA GLY A 187 -12.13 26.63 -25.31
C GLY A 187 -10.98 25.73 -24.83
N ALA A 188 -11.13 25.03 -23.70
CA ALA A 188 -10.16 24.04 -23.27
C ALA A 188 -10.42 22.70 -23.99
N THR A 189 -9.37 22.04 -24.48
CA THR A 189 -9.48 20.69 -25.04
C THR A 189 -9.27 19.67 -23.93
N ILE A 190 -10.24 18.78 -23.77
CA ILE A 190 -10.32 17.85 -22.66
C ILE A 190 -10.42 16.42 -23.17
N ARG A 191 -9.71 15.52 -22.50
CA ARG A 191 -9.73 14.07 -22.75
C ARG A 191 -10.10 13.32 -21.48
N LEU A 192 -11.08 12.44 -21.59
CA LEU A 192 -11.46 11.47 -20.56
C LEU A 192 -11.00 10.08 -20.98
N THR A 193 -10.18 9.43 -20.15
CA THR A 193 -9.65 8.08 -20.39
C THR A 193 -9.97 7.15 -19.24
N LYS A 194 -9.97 5.84 -19.50
CA LYS A 194 -10.00 4.77 -18.48
C LYS A 194 -8.60 4.50 -17.93
N GLU A 195 -8.50 3.69 -16.88
CA GLU A 195 -7.23 3.24 -16.28
C GLU A 195 -6.29 2.54 -17.27
N ASP A 196 -6.84 1.80 -18.25
CA ASP A 196 -6.08 1.13 -19.31
C ASP A 196 -5.63 2.07 -20.45
N GLY A 197 -5.92 3.37 -20.34
CA GLY A 197 -5.62 4.37 -21.35
C GLY A 197 -6.66 4.48 -22.48
N SER A 198 -7.69 3.63 -22.50
CA SER A 198 -8.75 3.69 -23.50
C SER A 198 -9.48 5.03 -23.46
N LEU A 199 -9.69 5.62 -24.63
CA LEU A 199 -10.44 6.87 -24.78
C LEU A 199 -11.93 6.64 -24.48
N VAL A 200 -12.48 7.42 -23.56
CA VAL A 200 -13.93 7.51 -23.33
C VAL A 200 -14.52 8.62 -24.19
N LYS A 201 -13.94 9.82 -24.09
CA LYS A 201 -14.38 10.98 -24.85
C LYS A 201 -13.28 12.03 -24.94
N GLU A 202 -13.27 12.79 -26.02
CA GLU A 202 -12.52 14.03 -26.17
C GLU A 202 -13.49 15.14 -26.62
N TRP A 203 -13.36 16.34 -26.05
CA TRP A 203 -14.19 17.48 -26.41
C TRP A 203 -13.52 18.82 -26.10
N VAL A 204 -14.01 19.88 -26.73
CA VAL A 204 -13.67 21.27 -26.39
C VAL A 204 -14.77 21.83 -25.48
N THR A 205 -14.38 22.46 -24.37
CA THR A 205 -15.35 23.04 -23.43
C THR A 205 -16.08 24.21 -24.08
N ASP A 206 -17.39 24.31 -23.85
CA ASP A 206 -18.24 25.36 -24.40
C ASP A 206 -18.67 26.40 -23.37
N GLY A 207 -18.16 26.30 -22.13
CA GLY A 207 -18.58 27.13 -20.99
C GLY A 207 -19.76 26.55 -20.22
N THR A 208 -20.08 25.26 -20.42
CA THR A 208 -21.13 24.54 -19.68
C THR A 208 -20.61 23.24 -19.10
N VAL A 209 -21.27 22.78 -18.03
CA VAL A 209 -21.02 21.46 -17.44
C VAL A 209 -21.40 20.36 -18.42
N LYS A 210 -20.53 19.37 -18.59
CA LYS A 210 -20.80 18.17 -19.39
C LYS A 210 -21.16 16.99 -18.50
N GLU A 211 -22.08 16.14 -18.97
CA GLU A 211 -22.51 14.94 -18.25
C GLU A 211 -22.19 13.70 -19.09
N PHE A 212 -21.66 12.66 -18.45
CA PHE A 212 -21.45 11.34 -19.07
C PHE A 212 -21.93 10.24 -18.13
N GLU A 213 -22.45 9.17 -18.71
CA GLU A 213 -22.80 7.95 -18.00
C GLU A 213 -21.59 7.01 -18.00
N LEU A 214 -21.00 6.81 -16.82
CA LEU A 214 -19.79 6.03 -16.63
C LEU A 214 -20.11 4.76 -15.83
N LYS A 215 -19.63 3.62 -16.32
CA LYS A 215 -19.63 2.40 -15.52
C LYS A 215 -18.64 2.52 -14.37
N ASP A 216 -18.81 1.68 -13.35
CA ASP A 216 -17.84 1.56 -12.28
C ASP A 216 -16.44 1.28 -12.84
N GLY A 217 -15.43 1.95 -12.30
CA GLY A 217 -14.06 1.91 -12.78
C GLY A 217 -13.28 3.19 -12.50
N LYS A 218 -11.99 3.18 -12.83
CA LYS A 218 -11.11 4.35 -12.68
C LYS A 218 -10.93 5.08 -14.01
N TYR A 219 -10.88 6.40 -13.90
CA TYR A 219 -10.83 7.32 -15.02
C TYR A 219 -9.85 8.46 -14.76
N THR A 220 -9.36 9.06 -15.85
CA THR A 220 -8.53 10.25 -15.82
C THR A 220 -9.14 11.35 -16.67
N PHE A 221 -9.40 12.49 -16.04
CA PHE A 221 -9.84 13.73 -16.66
C PHE A 221 -8.61 14.60 -16.94
N THR A 222 -8.24 14.72 -18.21
CA THR A 222 -7.00 15.37 -18.66
C THR A 222 -7.32 16.61 -19.50
N GLU A 223 -6.64 17.72 -19.22
CA GLU A 223 -6.62 18.85 -20.13
C GLU A 223 -5.45 18.72 -21.11
N ILE A 224 -5.76 18.71 -22.40
CA ILE A 224 -4.79 18.60 -23.48
C ILE A 224 -4.26 19.99 -23.87
N SER A 225 -5.15 20.99 -23.89
CA SER A 225 -4.77 22.37 -24.18
C SER A 225 -5.68 23.35 -23.46
N ALA A 226 -5.08 24.34 -22.80
CA ALA A 226 -5.80 25.45 -22.19
C ALA A 226 -5.92 26.64 -23.17
N PRO A 227 -6.97 27.49 -23.04
CA PRO A 227 -7.07 28.72 -23.82
C PRO A 227 -5.88 29.66 -23.59
N ALA A 228 -5.62 30.58 -24.52
CA ALA A 228 -4.37 31.35 -24.60
C ALA A 228 -3.90 32.00 -23.28
N LYS A 229 -4.82 32.47 -22.42
CA LYS A 229 -4.54 33.17 -21.15
C LYS A 229 -4.37 32.24 -19.93
N TYR A 230 -4.53 30.93 -20.08
CA TYR A 230 -4.49 29.95 -19.00
C TYR A 230 -3.39 28.91 -19.17
N GLN A 231 -2.96 28.35 -18.06
CA GLN A 231 -2.04 27.21 -18.00
C GLN A 231 -2.84 25.92 -18.00
N VAL A 232 -2.31 24.88 -18.65
CA VAL A 232 -2.89 23.53 -18.61
C VAL A 232 -2.89 23.02 -17.17
N ALA A 233 -4.08 22.63 -16.68
CA ALA A 233 -4.27 22.07 -15.36
C ALA A 233 -3.73 20.63 -15.26
N THR A 234 -3.34 20.25 -14.05
CA THR A 234 -2.98 18.86 -13.74
C THR A 234 -4.18 17.94 -13.96
N ALA A 235 -3.95 16.78 -14.57
CA ALA A 235 -4.99 15.77 -14.74
C ALA A 235 -5.57 15.29 -13.39
N ILE A 236 -6.87 14.99 -13.38
CA ILE A 236 -7.59 14.51 -12.21
C ILE A 236 -7.94 13.04 -12.40
N THR A 237 -7.42 12.17 -11.54
CA THR A 237 -7.80 10.76 -11.47
C THR A 237 -8.97 10.59 -10.49
N PHE A 238 -9.99 9.84 -10.90
CA PHE A 238 -11.17 9.56 -10.08
C PHE A 238 -11.69 8.14 -10.30
N GLU A 239 -12.44 7.63 -9.34
CA GLU A 239 -13.10 6.32 -9.38
C GLU A 239 -14.61 6.51 -9.37
N VAL A 240 -15.31 5.79 -10.24
CA VAL A 240 -16.76 5.61 -10.18
C VAL A 240 -17.02 4.27 -9.51
N LYS A 241 -17.79 4.27 -8.44
CA LYS A 241 -18.09 3.06 -7.66
C LYS A 241 -19.46 3.17 -7.01
N ASN A 242 -20.33 2.18 -7.23
CA ASN A 242 -21.63 2.08 -6.58
C ASN A 242 -22.47 3.39 -6.68
N GLY A 243 -22.52 4.00 -7.86
CA GLY A 243 -23.30 5.23 -8.08
C GLY A 243 -22.59 6.54 -7.67
N LYS A 244 -21.34 6.47 -7.20
CA LYS A 244 -20.60 7.60 -6.63
C LYS A 244 -19.30 7.87 -7.36
N ALA A 245 -18.99 9.13 -7.59
CA ALA A 245 -17.67 9.57 -8.06
C ALA A 245 -16.77 9.94 -6.87
N ILE A 246 -15.55 9.43 -6.86
CA ILE A 246 -14.60 9.53 -5.74
C ILE A 246 -13.27 10.08 -6.27
N VAL A 247 -12.80 11.18 -5.68
CA VAL A 247 -11.49 11.78 -5.98
C VAL A 247 -10.61 11.65 -4.75
N LYS A 248 -9.46 10.98 -4.87
CA LYS A 248 -8.51 10.75 -3.75
C LYS A 248 -9.18 10.17 -2.49
N GLY A 249 -10.16 9.27 -2.67
CA GLY A 249 -10.89 8.63 -1.57
C GLY A 249 -12.07 9.43 -1.00
N ILE A 250 -12.34 10.63 -1.52
CA ILE A 250 -13.44 11.49 -1.07
C ILE A 250 -14.54 11.50 -2.13
N GLU A 251 -15.77 11.22 -1.71
CA GLU A 251 -16.96 11.34 -2.56
C GLU A 251 -17.17 12.81 -2.97
N VAL A 252 -17.31 13.05 -4.27
CA VAL A 252 -17.56 14.41 -4.78
C VAL A 252 -19.05 14.71 -4.81
N THR A 253 -19.43 15.86 -4.26
CA THR A 253 -20.83 16.30 -4.19
C THR A 253 -21.47 16.32 -5.58
N GLY A 254 -22.63 15.67 -5.71
CA GLY A 254 -23.40 15.63 -6.96
C GLY A 254 -22.66 14.96 -8.12
N ASN A 255 -21.69 14.08 -7.84
CA ASN A 255 -20.84 13.43 -8.83
C ASN A 255 -20.18 14.42 -9.80
N THR A 256 -19.83 15.61 -9.32
CA THR A 256 -19.25 16.68 -10.15
C THR A 256 -17.75 16.76 -9.96
N ILE A 257 -17.00 16.44 -11.01
CA ILE A 257 -15.55 16.61 -11.10
C ILE A 257 -15.26 18.01 -11.62
N VAL A 258 -14.55 18.81 -10.82
CA VAL A 258 -14.19 20.20 -11.15
C VAL A 258 -12.68 20.28 -11.40
N MET A 259 -12.31 20.75 -12.59
CA MET A 259 -10.94 21.11 -12.92
C MET A 259 -10.82 22.62 -13.04
N VAL A 260 -9.75 23.19 -12.48
CA VAL A 260 -9.57 24.64 -12.39
C VAL A 260 -8.26 25.06 -13.05
N ASP A 261 -8.35 26.04 -13.95
CA ASP A 261 -7.20 26.65 -14.61
C ASP A 261 -6.66 27.86 -13.90
N LYS A 262 -5.33 27.96 -13.87
CA LYS A 262 -4.63 29.15 -13.43
C LYS A 262 -4.32 30.05 -14.62
N LEU A 263 -4.37 31.36 -14.42
CA LEU A 263 -3.88 32.32 -15.42
C LEU A 263 -2.39 32.08 -15.69
N LYS A 264 -1.95 32.34 -16.92
CA LYS A 264 -0.52 32.46 -17.19
C LYS A 264 0.02 33.67 -16.45
N GLU A 265 1.13 33.49 -15.74
CA GLU A 265 1.84 34.61 -15.14
C GLU A 265 2.36 35.52 -16.26
N LEU A 266 2.04 36.81 -16.18
CA LEU A 266 2.67 37.79 -17.06
C LEU A 266 4.15 37.89 -16.68
N PRO A 267 5.05 38.07 -17.66
CA PRO A 267 6.44 38.38 -17.34
C PRO A 267 6.46 39.63 -16.44
N PRO A 268 7.36 39.68 -15.44
CA PRO A 268 7.48 40.87 -14.61
C PRO A 268 7.72 42.09 -15.52
N PRO A 269 7.12 43.25 -15.22
CA PRO A 269 7.37 44.45 -15.99
C PRO A 269 8.89 44.70 -16.02
N PRO A 270 9.45 45.18 -17.15
CA PRO A 270 10.87 45.48 -17.23
C PRO A 270 11.24 46.39 -16.06
N SER A 271 12.21 45.97 -15.24
CA SER A 271 12.66 46.76 -14.11
C SER A 271 13.25 48.06 -14.64
N THR A 272 12.73 49.20 -14.18
CA THR A 272 13.34 50.49 -14.48
C THR A 272 14.77 50.48 -13.94
N PRO A 273 15.82 50.71 -14.76
CA PRO A 273 17.17 50.75 -14.25
C PRO A 273 17.28 51.88 -13.20
N PRO A 274 18.04 51.67 -12.10
CA PRO A 274 18.15 52.67 -11.06
C PRO A 274 18.73 53.96 -11.62
N THR A 275 18.00 55.07 -11.44
CA THR A 275 18.47 56.41 -11.78
C THR A 275 19.73 56.70 -10.96
N LYS A 276 20.90 56.72 -11.61
CA LYS A 276 22.15 57.16 -10.96
C LYS A 276 22.05 58.67 -10.71
N VAL A 277 21.76 59.05 -9.47
CA VAL A 277 21.89 60.44 -9.01
C VAL A 277 23.38 60.73 -8.84
N LYS A 278 23.94 61.55 -9.73
CA LYS A 278 25.27 62.15 -9.53
C LYS A 278 25.14 63.35 -8.60
N PHE A 279 25.72 63.26 -7.40
CA PHE A 279 25.97 64.45 -6.59
C PHE A 279 27.19 65.18 -7.14
N LEU A 280 27.00 66.37 -7.70
CA LEU A 280 28.09 67.29 -8.01
C LEU A 280 28.45 68.04 -6.73
N ARG A 281 29.65 67.78 -6.20
CA ARG A 281 30.23 68.59 -5.13
C ARG A 281 30.70 69.90 -5.77
N LYS A 282 30.09 71.03 -5.41
CA LYS A 282 30.65 72.35 -5.72
C LYS A 282 31.86 72.57 -4.80
N HIS A 283 32.97 73.02 -5.39
CA HIS A 283 34.15 73.51 -4.69
C HIS A 283 33.86 74.84 -4.00
#